data_AF-A0A8P4KK37-F1
#
_entry.id   AF-A0A8P4KK37-F1
#
_cell.length_a   1.000
_cell.length_b   1.000
_cell.length_c   1.000
_cell.angle_alpha   90.00
_cell.angle_beta   90.00
_cell.angle_gamma   90.00
#
_symmetry.space_group_name_H-M   'P 1'
#
loop_
_entity.id
_entity.type
_entity.pdbx_description
1 polymer ?
#
loop_
_entity_poly.entity_id
_entity_poly.type
_entity_poly.pdbx_seq_one_letter_code
_entity_poly.pdbx_strand_id
1 'polypeptide(L)'
;MLNRIFFVCLSLSLYSAGSSLSCRWIMDHKFRQHSENSLALLDTMANNSTNTTEDAEVEDTVAFPNLLYRQASKASAEDQLAFTVQILNETAALFEEDHSSASWEENTVEDFVNVVTQQADNLRSCIGSHGHKTNKKLQMYFMKLSSHVLKKMGHSAEAWELIRKEIKTHLMRADQLVSSLLTTN
;
A
#
# COMPACT_ATOMS: atom_id res chain seq x y z
N MET A 1 51.29 -14.74 -21.38
CA MET A 1 50.54 -14.21 -20.22
C MET A 1 49.16 -13.65 -20.62
N LEU A 2 48.45 -14.26 -21.57
CA LEU A 2 47.08 -13.86 -21.95
C LEU A 2 46.00 -14.77 -21.34
N ASN A 3 46.34 -16.01 -20.98
CA ASN A 3 45.37 -17.01 -20.49
C ASN A 3 44.92 -16.83 -19.02
N ARG A 4 45.62 -16.01 -18.22
CA ARG A 4 45.24 -15.74 -16.83
C ARG A 4 44.26 -14.57 -16.67
N ILE A 5 44.23 -13.66 -17.64
CA ILE A 5 43.34 -12.49 -17.62
C ILE A 5 41.92 -12.89 -18.03
N PHE A 6 41.77 -13.84 -18.96
CA PHE A 6 40.45 -14.36 -19.37
C PHE A 6 39.67 -15.05 -18.24
N PHE A 7 40.36 -15.72 -17.31
CA PHE A 7 39.71 -16.38 -16.17
C PHE A 7 39.23 -15.40 -15.09
N VAL A 8 39.89 -14.25 -14.94
CA VAL A 8 39.49 -13.21 -13.97
C VAL A 8 38.30 -12.40 -14.49
N CYS A 9 38.17 -12.24 -15.81
CA CYS A 9 37.02 -11.58 -16.43
C CYS A 9 35.75 -12.47 -16.49
N LEU A 10 35.89 -13.79 -16.51
CA LEU A 10 34.76 -14.73 -16.48
C LEU A 10 34.13 -14.89 -15.08
N SER A 11 34.84 -14.52 -14.02
CA SER A 11 34.32 -14.55 -12.63
C SER A 11 33.73 -13.22 -12.14
N LEU A 12 33.83 -12.15 -12.92
CA LEU A 12 33.32 -10.81 -12.56
C LEU A 12 32.06 -10.40 -13.33
N SER A 13 31.49 -11.27 -14.16
CA SER A 13 30.21 -11.05 -14.86
C SER A 13 28.97 -11.58 -14.13
N LEU A 14 29.10 -11.99 -12.86
CA LEU A 14 27.97 -12.50 -12.05
C LEU A 14 27.44 -11.51 -10.99
N TYR A 15 27.97 -10.28 -10.95
CA TYR A 15 27.45 -9.24 -10.06
C TYR A 15 26.55 -8.26 -10.81
N SER A 16 25.28 -8.64 -10.89
CA SER A 16 24.07 -7.78 -10.84
C SER A 16 22.88 -8.41 -11.58
N ALA A 17 22.75 -9.74 -11.53
CA ALA A 17 21.41 -10.32 -11.57
C ALA A 17 20.86 -10.26 -10.14
N GLY A 18 20.38 -9.09 -9.71
CA GLY A 18 19.33 -9.04 -8.70
C GLY A 18 18.20 -9.88 -9.30
N SER A 19 18.13 -11.13 -8.88
CA SER A 19 17.58 -12.20 -9.69
C SER A 19 16.11 -11.90 -10.02
N SER A 20 15.84 -11.75 -11.30
CA SER A 20 14.54 -11.63 -11.95
C SER A 20 13.67 -12.91 -11.84
N LEU A 21 13.95 -13.77 -10.86
CA LEU A 21 13.08 -14.84 -10.37
C LEU A 21 12.02 -14.20 -9.46
N SER A 22 11.14 -13.43 -10.11
CA SER A 22 9.77 -13.10 -9.72
C SER A 22 9.48 -13.16 -8.22
N CYS A 23 9.40 -11.98 -7.58
CA CYS A 23 8.96 -11.80 -6.20
C CYS A 23 8.08 -12.97 -5.71
N ARG A 24 8.69 -13.96 -5.04
CA ARG A 24 8.03 -15.25 -4.75
C ARG A 24 6.72 -15.03 -4.03
N TRP A 25 6.69 -14.02 -3.19
CA TRP A 25 5.51 -13.63 -2.43
C TRP A 25 4.35 -13.11 -3.29
N ILE A 26 4.61 -12.44 -4.41
CA ILE A 26 3.57 -12.09 -5.39
C ILE A 26 3.16 -13.33 -6.20
N MET A 27 4.12 -14.16 -6.61
CA MET A 27 3.87 -15.37 -7.42
C MET A 27 3.12 -16.46 -6.67
N ASP A 28 3.39 -16.64 -5.38
CA ASP A 28 2.77 -17.63 -4.50
C ASP A 28 1.39 -17.15 -3.97
N HIS A 29 0.82 -16.13 -4.62
CA HIS A 29 -0.46 -15.51 -4.28
C HIS A 29 -0.57 -14.96 -2.85
N LYS A 30 0.56 -14.82 -2.13
CA LYS A 30 0.56 -14.33 -0.74
C LYS A 30 0.14 -12.88 -0.65
N PHE A 31 0.55 -12.04 -1.59
CA PHE A 31 0.06 -10.65 -1.62
C PHE A 31 -1.46 -10.57 -1.72
N ARG A 32 -2.06 -11.37 -2.62
CA ARG A 32 -3.51 -11.42 -2.81
C ARG A 32 -4.22 -11.91 -1.55
N GLN A 33 -3.71 -12.98 -0.92
CA GLN A 33 -4.26 -13.48 0.35
C GLN A 33 -4.26 -12.38 1.42
N HIS A 34 -3.16 -11.63 1.56
CA HIS A 34 -3.11 -10.52 2.52
C HIS A 34 -4.02 -9.35 2.11
N SER A 35 -4.20 -9.09 0.80
CA SER A 35 -5.13 -8.06 0.33
C SER A 35 -6.59 -8.42 0.61
N GLU A 36 -6.96 -9.69 0.45
CA GLU A 36 -8.29 -10.19 0.81
C GLU A 36 -8.50 -10.09 2.32
N ASN A 37 -7.49 -10.45 3.13
CA ASN A 37 -7.55 -10.31 4.58
C ASN A 37 -7.67 -8.85 5.04
N SER A 38 -6.89 -7.91 4.49
CA SER A 38 -6.96 -6.50 4.89
C SER A 38 -8.28 -5.86 4.52
N LEU A 39 -8.86 -6.21 3.36
CA LEU A 39 -10.22 -5.81 2.99
C LEU A 39 -11.28 -6.40 3.92
N ALA A 40 -11.16 -7.68 4.29
CA ALA A 40 -12.08 -8.32 5.23
C ALA A 40 -12.04 -7.67 6.61
N LEU A 41 -10.86 -7.31 7.11
CA LEU A 41 -10.71 -6.60 8.38
C LEU A 41 -11.36 -5.21 8.34
N LEU A 42 -11.20 -4.43 7.25
CA LEU A 42 -11.90 -3.15 7.08
C LEU A 42 -13.43 -3.30 7.01
N ASP A 43 -13.93 -4.42 6.48
CA ASP A 43 -15.37 -4.69 6.43
C ASP A 43 -15.89 -5.13 7.81
N THR A 44 -15.10 -5.88 8.58
CA THR A 44 -15.41 -6.19 9.99
C THR A 44 -15.50 -4.94 10.85
N MET A 45 -14.57 -3.97 10.69
CA MET A 45 -14.65 -2.68 11.38
C MET A 45 -15.99 -1.97 11.13
N ALA A 46 -16.48 -1.99 9.88
CA ALA A 46 -17.75 -1.38 9.51
C ALA A 46 -18.95 -2.09 10.16
N ASN A 47 -18.96 -3.42 10.14
CA ASN A 47 -20.09 -4.22 10.62
C ASN A 47 -20.25 -4.16 12.15
N ASN A 48 -19.14 -3.95 12.87
CA ASN A 48 -19.17 -3.78 14.33
C ASN A 48 -19.53 -2.35 14.74
N SER A 49 -19.53 -1.39 13.81
CA SER A 49 -19.92 -0.01 14.09
C SER A 49 -21.43 0.13 14.23
N THR A 50 -21.89 0.68 15.35
CA THR A 50 -23.30 1.02 15.58
C THR A 50 -23.77 2.27 14.84
N ASN A 51 -22.84 3.00 14.20
CA ASN A 51 -23.13 4.26 13.52
C ASN A 51 -23.23 4.01 12.01
N THR A 52 -24.43 3.72 11.53
CA THR A 52 -24.75 3.84 10.11
C THR A 52 -24.80 5.30 9.74
N THR A 53 -23.72 5.83 9.17
CA THR A 53 -23.79 7.12 8.48
C THR A 53 -24.47 6.89 7.13
N GLU A 54 -25.74 7.29 7.04
CA GLU A 54 -26.38 7.58 5.76
C GLU A 54 -25.45 8.52 4.97
N ASP A 55 -25.42 8.37 3.64
CA ASP A 55 -24.53 9.08 2.70
C ASP A 55 -24.66 10.62 2.84
N ALA A 56 -24.05 11.17 3.89
CA ALA A 56 -23.87 12.59 4.05
C ALA A 56 -22.79 12.98 3.06
N GLU A 57 -23.20 13.68 2.01
CA GLU A 57 -22.30 14.33 1.06
C GLU A 57 -21.47 15.36 1.83
N VAL A 58 -20.31 14.92 2.35
CA VAL A 58 -19.34 15.84 2.94
C VAL A 58 -18.70 16.61 1.79
N GLU A 59 -19.09 17.88 1.65
CA GLU A 59 -18.67 18.80 0.59
C GLU A 59 -17.13 19.05 0.54
N ASP A 60 -16.38 18.47 1.47
CA ASP A 60 -14.94 18.70 1.69
C ASP A 60 -14.09 17.42 1.63
N THR A 61 -14.48 16.43 0.81
CA THR A 61 -13.66 15.22 0.61
C THR A 61 -12.40 15.53 -0.21
N VAL A 62 -11.24 15.01 0.23
CA VAL A 62 -9.99 15.07 -0.54
C VAL A 62 -10.15 14.20 -1.80
N ALA A 63 -10.09 14.81 -2.99
CA ALA A 63 -10.28 14.08 -4.24
C ALA A 63 -9.28 12.93 -4.41
N PHE A 64 -9.78 11.71 -4.66
CA PHE A 64 -8.98 10.50 -4.85
C PHE A 64 -7.91 10.68 -5.94
N PRO A 65 -6.65 10.24 -5.75
CA PRO A 65 -5.51 10.59 -6.59
C PRO A 65 -5.42 9.71 -7.85
N ASN A 66 -6.50 9.65 -8.64
CA ASN A 66 -6.63 8.82 -9.85
C ASN A 66 -5.47 8.97 -10.85
N LEU A 67 -4.95 10.19 -11.00
CA LEU A 67 -3.82 10.47 -11.89
C LEU A 67 -2.54 9.78 -11.43
N LEU A 68 -2.30 9.68 -10.12
CA LEU A 68 -1.11 9.00 -9.59
C LEU A 68 -1.18 7.50 -9.85
N TYR A 69 -2.34 6.88 -9.65
CA TYR A 69 -2.56 5.47 -10.00
C TYR A 69 -2.37 5.20 -11.50
N ARG A 70 -2.88 6.08 -12.37
CA ARG A 70 -2.69 5.96 -13.83
C ARG A 70 -1.21 6.11 -14.24
N GLN A 71 -0.45 6.93 -13.52
CA GLN A 71 0.99 7.08 -13.77
C GLN A 71 1.74 5.83 -13.30
N ALA A 72 1.44 5.34 -12.10
CA ALA A 72 2.02 4.13 -11.55
C ALA A 72 1.78 2.92 -12.46
N SER A 73 0.55 2.72 -12.97
CA SER A 73 0.23 1.58 -13.85
C SER A 73 0.97 1.56 -15.19
N LYS A 74 1.67 2.64 -15.55
CA LYS A 74 2.49 2.75 -16.77
C LYS A 74 4.00 2.75 -16.48
N ALA A 75 4.37 2.73 -15.19
CA ALA A 75 5.76 2.71 -14.76
C ALA A 75 6.35 1.29 -14.82
N SER A 76 7.64 1.16 -14.53
CA SER A 76 8.30 -0.14 -14.45
C SER A 76 7.65 -1.01 -13.36
N ALA A 77 7.82 -2.34 -13.45
CA ALA A 77 7.30 -3.24 -12.41
C ALA A 77 7.84 -2.86 -11.02
N GLU A 78 9.11 -2.48 -10.94
CA GLU A 78 9.75 -2.06 -9.69
C GLU A 78 9.15 -0.76 -9.14
N ASP A 79 8.89 0.23 -9.99
CA ASP A 79 8.21 1.48 -9.59
C ASP A 79 6.76 1.24 -9.17
N GLN A 80 6.07 0.30 -9.80
CA GLN A 80 4.71 -0.12 -9.41
C GLN A 80 4.72 -0.71 -7.99
N LEU A 81 5.66 -1.61 -7.71
CA LEU A 81 5.83 -2.16 -6.36
C LEU A 81 6.21 -1.09 -5.35
N ALA A 82 7.13 -0.17 -5.68
CA ALA A 82 7.51 0.93 -4.80
C ALA A 82 6.34 1.85 -4.49
N PHE A 83 5.49 2.15 -5.48
CA PHE A 83 4.28 2.92 -5.29
C PHE A 83 3.28 2.19 -4.38
N THR A 84 3.08 0.88 -4.57
CA THR A 84 2.22 0.06 -3.70
C THR A 84 2.75 0.01 -2.26
N VAL A 85 4.05 -0.19 -2.08
CA VAL A 85 4.69 -0.16 -0.75
C VAL A 85 4.44 1.18 -0.05
N GLN A 86 4.52 2.29 -0.79
CA GLN A 86 4.19 3.60 -0.21
C GLN A 86 2.72 3.70 0.22
N ILE A 87 1.77 3.23 -0.61
CA ILE A 87 0.34 3.24 -0.24
C ILE A 87 0.10 2.46 1.07
N LEU A 88 0.70 1.28 1.20
CA LEU A 88 0.54 0.43 2.38
C LEU A 88 1.15 1.08 3.63
N ASN A 89 2.35 1.65 3.52
CA ASN A 89 2.97 2.38 4.62
C ASN A 89 2.14 3.59 5.08
N GLU A 90 1.66 4.40 4.14
CA GLU A 90 0.87 5.60 4.46
C GLU A 90 -0.49 5.20 5.05
N THR A 91 -1.03 4.05 4.64
CA THR A 91 -2.24 3.46 5.23
C THR A 91 -2.01 3.02 6.66
N ALA A 92 -0.93 2.27 6.94
CA ALA A 92 -0.58 1.85 8.29
C ALA A 92 -0.38 3.07 9.21
N ALA A 93 0.42 4.05 8.77
CA ALA A 93 0.67 5.27 9.53
C ALA A 93 -0.61 6.09 9.81
N LEU A 94 -1.58 6.09 8.88
CA LEU A 94 -2.85 6.78 9.08
C LEU A 94 -3.71 6.09 10.15
N PHE A 95 -3.71 4.76 10.20
CA PHE A 95 -4.47 3.96 11.18
C PHE A 95 -3.80 3.89 12.56
N GLU A 96 -2.54 4.32 12.68
CA GLU A 96 -1.85 4.53 13.97
C GLU A 96 -2.29 5.85 14.66
N GLU A 97 -3.01 6.74 13.98
CA GLU A 97 -3.59 7.93 14.62
C GLU A 97 -4.73 7.57 15.58
N ASP A 98 -5.12 8.51 16.45
CA ASP A 98 -6.17 8.29 17.47
C ASP A 98 -7.54 8.04 16.81
N HIS A 99 -7.98 6.79 16.89
CA HIS A 99 -9.25 6.29 16.39
C HIS A 99 -10.20 5.89 17.53
N SER A 100 -9.98 6.40 18.74
CA SER A 100 -10.83 6.09 19.92
C SER A 100 -12.31 6.47 19.76
N SER A 101 -12.61 7.44 18.89
CA SER A 101 -14.00 7.80 18.53
C SER A 101 -14.61 6.86 17.49
N ALA A 102 -13.80 6.12 16.73
CA ALA A 102 -14.31 5.07 15.87
C ALA A 102 -14.76 3.91 16.76
N SER A 103 -15.99 3.46 16.59
CA SER A 103 -16.57 2.34 17.36
C SER A 103 -16.00 0.97 16.96
N TRP A 104 -14.81 0.96 16.35
CA TRP A 104 -14.14 -0.25 15.88
C TRP A 104 -13.50 -0.99 17.05
N GLU A 105 -13.42 -2.32 16.94
CA GLU A 105 -12.68 -3.12 17.92
C GLU A 105 -11.17 -2.92 17.73
N GLU A 106 -10.47 -2.52 18.80
CA GLU A 106 -9.03 -2.26 18.80
C GLU A 106 -8.21 -3.41 18.19
N ASN A 107 -8.50 -4.66 18.58
CA ASN A 107 -7.81 -5.84 18.05
C ASN A 107 -7.97 -5.97 16.53
N THR A 108 -9.14 -5.61 15.98
CA THR A 108 -9.38 -5.65 14.53
C THR A 108 -8.54 -4.59 13.81
N VAL A 109 -8.36 -3.41 14.42
CA VAL A 109 -7.50 -2.35 13.89
C VAL A 109 -6.03 -2.74 13.96
N GLU A 110 -5.59 -3.31 15.08
CA GLU A 110 -4.23 -3.82 15.24
C GLU A 110 -3.91 -4.91 14.20
N ASP A 111 -4.81 -5.89 14.03
CA ASP A 111 -4.66 -6.94 13.01
C ASP A 111 -4.59 -6.35 11.60
N PHE A 112 -5.39 -5.33 11.30
CA PHE A 112 -5.36 -4.65 10.02
C PHE A 112 -4.01 -3.96 9.76
N VAL A 113 -3.54 -3.16 10.72
CA VAL A 113 -2.24 -2.47 10.63
C VAL A 113 -1.10 -3.49 10.48
N ASN A 114 -1.15 -4.58 11.22
CA ASN A 114 -0.17 -5.67 11.13
C ASN A 114 -0.16 -6.31 9.74
N VAL A 115 -1.33 -6.65 9.18
CA VAL A 115 -1.44 -7.25 7.84
C VAL A 115 -0.89 -6.29 6.78
N VAL A 116 -1.30 -5.02 6.80
CA VAL A 116 -0.87 -4.01 5.82
C VAL A 116 0.64 -3.74 5.90
N THR A 117 1.19 -3.66 7.12
CA THR A 117 2.64 -3.50 7.35
C THR A 117 3.41 -4.70 6.81
N GLN A 118 2.95 -5.93 7.08
CA GLN A 118 3.55 -7.13 6.52
C GLN A 118 3.48 -7.16 4.99
N GLN A 119 2.39 -6.68 4.38
CA GLN A 119 2.33 -6.54 2.92
C GLN A 119 3.41 -5.59 2.40
N ALA A 120 3.59 -4.45 3.05
CA ALA A 120 4.57 -3.44 2.65
C ALA A 120 6.01 -3.98 2.75
N ASP A 121 6.36 -4.63 3.86
CA ASP A 121 7.70 -5.16 4.09
C ASP A 121 8.05 -6.30 3.13
N ASN A 122 7.11 -7.22 2.89
CA ASN A 122 7.31 -8.31 1.94
C ASN A 122 7.46 -7.79 0.51
N LEU A 123 6.63 -6.82 0.08
CA LEU A 123 6.79 -6.19 -1.23
C LEU A 123 8.10 -5.42 -1.36
N ARG A 124 8.54 -4.73 -0.29
CA ARG A 124 9.83 -4.00 -0.30
C ARG A 124 11.01 -4.92 -0.53
N SER A 125 10.95 -6.16 -0.06
CA SER A 125 11.99 -7.17 -0.32
C SER A 125 12.13 -7.56 -1.80
N CYS A 126 11.13 -7.26 -2.61
CA CYS A 126 11.08 -7.55 -4.04
C CYS A 126 11.56 -6.39 -4.93
N ILE A 127 11.94 -5.29 -4.30
CA ILE A 127 12.42 -4.07 -4.94
C ILE A 127 13.95 -4.06 -4.80
N GLY A 128 14.68 -3.65 -5.84
CA GLY A 128 16.12 -3.60 -5.81
C GLY A 128 16.66 -2.62 -4.76
N SER A 129 17.91 -2.81 -4.34
CA SER A 129 18.56 -1.97 -3.32
C SER A 129 18.80 -0.51 -3.73
N HIS A 130 18.48 -0.13 -4.97
CA HIS A 130 18.56 1.25 -5.42
C HIS A 130 17.40 2.01 -4.78
N GLY A 131 17.70 2.99 -3.93
CA GLY A 131 16.68 3.70 -3.16
C GLY A 131 15.58 4.28 -4.06
N HIS A 132 14.36 3.81 -3.88
CA HIS A 132 13.20 4.32 -4.61
C HIS A 132 12.74 5.64 -4.02
N LYS A 133 12.56 6.63 -4.89
CA LYS A 133 12.16 7.97 -4.47
C LYS A 133 10.68 7.97 -4.09
N THR A 134 10.39 8.35 -2.84
CA THR A 134 9.02 8.57 -2.35
C THR A 134 8.23 9.51 -3.28
N ASN A 135 7.01 9.11 -3.66
CA ASN A 135 6.10 9.97 -4.39
C ASN A 135 5.56 11.05 -3.45
N LYS A 136 6.10 12.27 -3.59
CA LYS A 136 5.73 13.42 -2.74
C LYS A 136 4.28 13.86 -2.90
N LYS A 137 3.67 13.63 -4.06
CA LYS A 137 2.25 13.96 -4.27
C LYS A 137 1.34 12.98 -3.54
N LEU A 138 1.69 11.69 -3.55
CA LEU A 138 0.97 10.67 -2.79
C LEU A 138 1.09 10.92 -1.28
N GLN A 139 2.32 11.20 -0.80
CA GLN A 139 2.56 11.55 0.60
C GLN A 139 1.71 12.77 1.02
N MET A 140 1.73 13.83 0.23
CA MET A 140 0.92 15.02 0.49
C MET A 140 -0.58 14.73 0.50
N TYR A 141 -1.04 13.78 -0.32
CA TYR A 141 -2.44 13.37 -0.35
C TYR A 141 -2.84 12.66 0.96
N PHE A 142 -2.06 11.71 1.48
CA PHE A 142 -2.32 11.07 2.78
C PHE A 142 -2.22 12.07 3.95
N MET A 143 -1.28 13.02 3.88
CA MET A 143 -1.23 14.13 4.84
C MET A 143 -2.52 14.96 4.84
N LYS A 144 -3.18 15.14 3.68
CA LYS A 144 -4.48 15.83 3.60
C LYS A 144 -5.61 14.98 4.18
N LEU A 145 -5.58 13.65 4.04
CA LEU A 145 -6.54 12.79 4.74
C LEU A 145 -6.43 12.98 6.26
N SER A 146 -5.22 12.92 6.81
CA SER A 146 -4.98 13.21 8.24
C SER A 146 -5.44 14.61 8.64
N SER A 147 -5.00 15.65 7.93
CA SER A 147 -5.23 17.03 8.36
C SER A 147 -6.60 17.62 8.03
N HIS A 148 -7.13 17.35 6.84
CA HIS A 148 -8.36 17.97 6.36
C HIS A 148 -9.60 17.12 6.64
N VAL A 149 -9.44 15.80 6.84
CA VAL A 149 -10.55 14.92 7.22
C VAL A 149 -10.48 14.67 8.73
N LEU A 150 -9.49 13.91 9.21
CA LEU A 150 -9.43 13.50 10.63
C LEU A 150 -9.34 14.71 11.57
N LYS A 151 -8.30 15.54 11.45
CA LYS A 151 -8.08 16.65 12.40
C LYS A 151 -9.16 17.73 12.32
N LYS A 152 -9.64 18.08 11.12
CA LYS A 152 -10.67 19.10 10.93
C LYS A 152 -12.03 18.66 11.49
N MET A 153 -12.34 17.37 11.40
CA MET A 153 -13.55 16.78 11.98
C MET A 153 -13.33 16.28 13.41
N GLY A 154 -12.21 16.60 14.04
CA GLY A 154 -11.93 16.26 15.45
C GLY A 154 -11.84 14.77 15.72
N HIS A 155 -11.31 13.99 14.77
CA HIS A 155 -11.21 12.53 14.83
C HIS A 155 -12.57 11.87 15.15
N SER A 156 -13.68 12.44 14.63
CA SER A 156 -15.02 11.89 14.88
C SER A 156 -15.22 10.52 14.23
N ALA A 157 -16.25 9.79 14.67
CA ALA A 157 -16.63 8.50 14.09
C ALA A 157 -16.91 8.64 12.58
N GLU A 158 -17.59 9.71 12.17
CA GLU A 158 -17.90 10.00 10.76
C GLU A 158 -16.63 10.21 9.93
N ALA A 159 -15.63 10.92 10.48
CA ALA A 159 -14.35 11.15 9.81
C ALA A 159 -13.60 9.85 9.57
N TRP A 160 -13.59 8.96 10.56
CA TRP A 160 -12.97 7.65 10.44
C TRP A 160 -13.69 6.73 9.46
N GLU A 161 -15.02 6.77 9.37
CA GLU A 161 -15.76 6.05 8.34
C GLU A 161 -15.45 6.55 6.92
N LEU A 162 -15.25 7.86 6.72
CA LEU A 162 -14.77 8.41 5.45
C LEU A 162 -13.36 7.88 5.11
N ILE A 163 -12.44 7.92 6.07
CA ILE A 163 -11.08 7.39 5.89
C ILE A 163 -11.11 5.90 5.56
N ARG A 164 -11.92 5.09 6.27
CA ARG A 164 -12.04 3.66 6.03
C ARG A 164 -12.51 3.35 4.61
N LYS A 165 -13.53 4.06 4.10
CA LYS A 165 -14.02 3.94 2.72
C LYS A 165 -12.96 4.35 1.70
N GLU A 166 -12.22 5.43 1.96
CA GLU A 166 -11.13 5.90 1.08
C GLU A 166 -9.99 4.87 1.04
N ILE A 167 -9.57 4.34 2.20
CA ILE A 167 -8.53 3.32 2.29
C ILE A 167 -8.95 2.01 1.66
N LYS A 168 -10.22 1.59 1.78
CA LYS A 168 -10.74 0.43 1.04
C LYS A 168 -10.48 0.59 -0.47
N THR A 169 -10.75 1.78 -1.01
CA THR A 169 -10.46 2.10 -2.42
C THR A 169 -8.96 2.04 -2.72
N HIS A 170 -8.10 2.57 -1.85
CA HIS A 170 -6.65 2.48 -2.01
C HIS A 170 -6.14 1.04 -2.07
N LEU A 171 -6.61 0.16 -1.18
CA LEU A 171 -6.22 -1.25 -1.12
C LEU A 171 -6.68 -2.00 -2.37
N MET A 172 -7.92 -1.79 -2.82
CA MET A 172 -8.41 -2.39 -4.07
C MET A 172 -7.57 -1.95 -5.28
N ARG A 173 -7.16 -0.68 -5.34
CA ARG A 173 -6.33 -0.16 -6.44
C ARG A 173 -4.88 -0.65 -6.36
N ALA A 174 -4.35 -0.84 -5.16
CA ALA A 174 -3.05 -1.46 -4.92
C ALA A 174 -3.06 -2.94 -5.34
N ASP A 175 -4.12 -3.69 -5.02
CA ASP A 175 -4.30 -5.07 -5.45
C ASP A 175 -4.30 -5.22 -6.97
N GLN A 176 -5.09 -4.38 -7.65
CA GLN A 176 -5.14 -4.33 -9.10
C GLN A 176 -3.76 -4.02 -9.72
N LEU A 177 -3.01 -3.09 -9.12
CA LEU A 177 -1.70 -2.69 -9.63
C LEU A 177 -0.72 -3.87 -9.57
N VAL A 178 -0.61 -4.54 -8.42
CA VAL A 178 0.29 -5.69 -8.27
C VAL A 178 -0.19 -6.90 -9.07
N SER A 179 -1.50 -7.17 -9.09
CA SER A 179 -2.07 -8.27 -9.89
C SER A 179 -1.82 -8.11 -11.39
N SER A 180 -1.77 -6.87 -11.90
CA SER A 180 -1.46 -6.61 -13.31
C SER A 180 -0.04 -7.09 -13.71
N LEU A 181 0.90 -7.11 -12.76
CA LEU A 181 2.26 -7.61 -12.97
C LEU A 181 2.30 -9.13 -13.21
N LEU A 182 1.31 -9.87 -12.69
CA LEU A 182 1.19 -11.31 -12.88
C LEU A 182 0.58 -11.68 -14.24
N THR A 183 -0.21 -10.78 -14.82
CA THR A 183 -0.91 -11.00 -16.09
C THR A 183 -0.09 -10.66 -17.34
N THR A 184 1.08 -10.05 -17.17
CA THR A 184 1.92 -9.54 -18.28
C THR A 184 2.98 -10.56 -18.75
N ASN A 185 2.77 -11.86 -18.49
CA ASN A 185 3.65 -12.94 -18.97
C ASN A 185 3.19 -13.51 -20.32
#